data_AF-R5L1P3-F1
#
_entry.id   AF-R5L1P3-F1
#
_cell.length_a   1.000
_cell.length_b   1.000
_cell.length_c   1.000
_cell.angle_alpha   90.00
_cell.angle_beta   90.00
_cell.angle_gamma   90.00
#
_symmetry.space_group_name_H-M   'P 1'
#
loop_
_entity.id
_entity.type
_entity.pdbx_description
1 polymer ?
#
loop_
_entity_poly.entity_id
_entity_poly.type
_entity_poly.pdbx_seq_one_letter_code
_entity_poly.pdbx_strand_id
1 'polypeptide(L)'
;MDNGDPDGTTFTITDLSKINGLLTAFDATAKEMYESDSMTDIARAVYSADNFGGNNRNEGYTNMVDLLGLLNAVQPYAPSASDAIAKLKEAVIYSVNGDNHEGAGGLSLYYPLSVQGTEELSVFADICTSSYYLAYVDSAAYGTTGGDLSDYDNSGLIADCDDIWNYGYTADPNVGSNYSDVSYADDNSTIGIQSVYFDEDGTYTVQLSDMSAFNYATCTLFMTYDGTSVYLGEDDEVVTDYDAMILQDGFDGSWPSIAGQPLAIVAVSVGEDRSVYTAPITLNGEQTNLRIEYDFTSSEWRVCGTWSGIDPETGVASRDTQPLKDGDVIAPAYFVFSDEFNDYIYGDDITVSGELQIEYDALPDADYSYSMSLYDIYGNYYYTTSVTFTVDENGELFFYPDEL
;
A
#
# COMPACT_ATOMS: atom_id res chain seq x y z
N MET A 1 -0.69 26.87 -19.10
CA MET A 1 0.20 26.25 -18.11
C MET A 1 -0.48 24.95 -17.76
N ASP A 2 0.23 23.86 -17.97
CA ASP A 2 -0.19 22.55 -17.52
C ASP A 2 0.12 22.54 -16.02
N ASN A 3 -0.90 22.53 -15.17
CA ASN A 3 -0.75 22.82 -13.74
C ASN A 3 -0.56 21.54 -12.90
N GLY A 4 -0.28 20.40 -13.54
CA GLY A 4 -0.27 19.10 -12.87
C GLY A 4 -1.68 18.66 -12.47
N ASP A 5 -1.76 17.55 -11.75
CA ASP A 5 -2.98 17.13 -11.05
C ASP A 5 -3.16 17.95 -9.76
N PRO A 6 -4.16 18.86 -9.67
CA PRO A 6 -4.36 19.66 -8.48
C PRO A 6 -4.78 18.84 -7.26
N ASP A 7 -5.36 17.65 -7.46
CA ASP A 7 -5.96 16.87 -6.35
C ASP A 7 -4.92 16.03 -5.62
N GLY A 8 -3.89 15.55 -6.33
CA GLY A 8 -2.69 14.96 -5.72
C GLY A 8 -1.63 15.97 -5.25
N THR A 9 -1.82 17.28 -5.44
CA THR A 9 -0.78 18.28 -5.12
C THR A 9 -0.80 18.68 -3.64
N THR A 10 0.36 18.68 -2.98
CA THR A 10 0.52 19.24 -1.62
C THR A 10 1.63 20.30 -1.56
N PHE A 11 1.46 21.30 -0.69
CA PHE A 11 2.48 22.33 -0.44
C PHE A 11 2.46 22.76 1.03
N THR A 12 3.64 22.83 1.66
CA THR A 12 3.77 23.19 3.08
C THR A 12 4.96 24.13 3.32
N ILE A 13 4.80 25.07 4.27
CA ILE A 13 5.88 25.89 4.83
C ILE A 13 6.03 25.55 6.31
N THR A 14 7.25 25.17 6.68
CA THR A 14 7.60 24.77 8.05
C THR A 14 8.56 25.78 8.70
N ASP A 15 8.22 26.25 9.90
CA ASP A 15 9.11 27.02 10.77
C ASP A 15 10.10 26.09 11.48
N LEU A 16 11.32 26.01 10.94
CA LEU A 16 12.38 25.17 11.50
C LEU A 16 12.76 25.53 12.94
N SER A 17 12.46 26.75 13.42
CA SER A 17 12.70 27.11 14.82
C SER A 17 11.80 26.37 15.81
N LYS A 18 10.74 25.71 15.32
CA LYS A 18 9.77 24.92 16.11
C LYS A 18 10.04 23.42 16.10
N ILE A 19 10.89 22.94 15.19
CA ILE A 19 11.14 21.51 15.01
C ILE A 19 11.63 20.84 16.28
N ASN A 20 12.51 21.47 17.06
CA ASN A 20 12.96 20.87 18.33
C ASN A 20 11.80 20.56 19.29
N GLY A 21 10.78 21.43 19.33
CA GLY A 21 9.59 21.18 20.15
C GLY A 21 8.77 20.00 19.64
N LEU A 22 8.65 19.86 18.32
CA LEU A 22 8.00 18.72 17.68
C LEU A 22 8.77 17.41 17.92
N LEU A 23 10.10 17.41 17.77
CA LEU A 23 10.93 16.22 18.01
C LEU A 23 10.81 15.72 19.45
N THR A 24 10.84 16.63 20.44
CA THR A 24 10.66 16.24 21.85
C THR A 24 9.27 15.68 22.13
N ALA A 25 8.21 16.27 21.56
CA ALA A 25 6.86 15.77 21.74
C ALA A 25 6.65 14.42 21.02
N PHE A 26 7.23 14.25 19.83
CA PHE A 26 7.18 13.01 19.08
C PHE A 26 7.97 11.89 19.77
N ASP A 27 9.12 12.18 20.39
CA ASP A 27 9.87 11.18 21.17
C ASP A 27 9.03 10.61 22.33
N ALA A 28 8.23 11.46 23.01
CA ALA A 28 7.29 11.01 24.02
C ALA A 28 6.18 10.11 23.43
N THR A 29 5.67 10.43 22.25
CA THR A 29 4.73 9.56 21.52
C THR A 29 5.37 8.24 21.13
N ALA A 30 6.57 8.26 20.56
CA ALA A 30 7.30 7.07 20.13
C ALA A 30 7.60 6.14 21.31
N LYS A 31 7.92 6.71 22.48
CA LYS A 31 8.06 5.94 23.71
C LYS A 31 6.79 5.18 24.06
N GLU A 32 5.65 5.86 24.06
CA GLU A 32 4.37 5.21 24.39
C GLU A 32 3.98 4.17 23.34
N MET A 33 4.27 4.40 22.04
CA MET A 33 4.09 3.40 21.00
C MET A 33 4.98 2.16 21.23
N TYR A 34 6.25 2.36 21.56
CA TYR A 34 7.20 1.28 21.85
C TYR A 34 6.82 0.47 23.10
N GLU A 35 6.33 1.14 24.15
CA GLU A 35 5.90 0.49 25.40
C GLU A 35 4.49 -0.14 25.29
N SER A 36 3.81 0.02 24.17
CA SER A 36 2.46 -0.49 23.94
C SER A 36 2.46 -1.97 23.53
N ASP A 37 1.56 -2.75 24.12
CA ASP A 37 1.29 -4.13 23.68
C ASP A 37 0.37 -4.19 22.44
N SER A 38 -0.04 -3.04 21.89
CA SER A 38 -1.03 -2.91 20.79
C SER A 38 -0.38 -2.61 19.44
N MET A 39 0.79 -3.18 19.12
CA MET A 39 1.45 -2.95 17.83
C MET A 39 0.54 -3.28 16.64
N THR A 40 -0.25 -4.35 16.74
CA THR A 40 -1.23 -4.74 15.71
C THR A 40 -2.28 -3.65 15.48
N ASP A 41 -2.86 -3.13 16.56
CA ASP A 41 -3.90 -2.11 16.45
C ASP A 41 -3.32 -0.78 15.93
N ILE A 42 -2.08 -0.46 16.32
CA ILE A 42 -1.35 0.70 15.80
C ILE A 42 -1.14 0.56 14.29
N ALA A 43 -0.62 -0.58 13.82
CA ALA A 43 -0.36 -0.80 12.39
C ALA A 43 -1.64 -0.67 11.55
N ARG A 44 -2.74 -1.25 12.00
CA ARG A 44 -4.06 -1.11 11.37
C ARG A 44 -4.57 0.32 11.36
N ALA A 45 -4.42 1.04 12.47
CA ALA A 45 -4.86 2.43 12.55
C ALA A 45 -4.04 3.34 11.63
N VAL A 46 -2.76 3.03 11.40
CA VAL A 46 -1.87 3.78 10.52
C VAL A 46 -2.09 3.44 9.04
N TYR A 47 -2.67 2.28 8.70
CA TYR A 47 -2.91 1.88 7.31
C TYR A 47 -3.71 2.92 6.50
N SER A 48 -4.70 3.57 7.11
CA SER A 48 -5.51 4.62 6.48
C SER A 48 -4.90 6.03 6.60
N ALA A 49 -3.72 6.16 7.20
CA ALA A 49 -3.00 7.43 7.16
C ALA A 49 -2.50 7.68 5.74
N ASP A 50 -2.52 8.95 5.35
CA ASP A 50 -2.10 9.38 4.03
C ASP A 50 -0.62 9.01 3.76
N ASN A 51 -0.30 8.66 2.51
CA ASN A 51 1.00 8.12 2.10
C ASN A 51 1.54 8.85 0.88
N PHE A 52 2.87 9.02 0.83
CA PHE A 52 3.53 9.78 -0.22
C PHE A 52 4.55 8.94 -1.02
N GLY A 53 4.20 8.63 -2.27
CA GLY A 53 5.04 7.89 -3.20
C GLY A 53 4.54 6.47 -3.46
N GLY A 54 5.42 5.56 -3.88
CA GLY A 54 5.08 4.16 -4.04
C GLY A 54 4.77 3.52 -2.69
N ASN A 55 3.71 2.73 -2.62
CA ASN A 55 3.28 2.08 -1.38
C ASN A 55 2.78 0.65 -1.63
N ASN A 56 3.28 0.01 -2.68
CA ASN A 56 2.90 -1.36 -3.04
C ASN A 56 4.07 -2.08 -3.72
N ARG A 57 3.92 -3.38 -3.89
CA ARG A 57 4.96 -4.26 -4.46
C ARG A 57 5.31 -3.90 -5.91
N ASN A 58 4.39 -3.31 -6.66
CA ASN A 58 4.59 -2.99 -8.08
C ASN A 58 5.46 -1.74 -8.25
N GLU A 59 5.34 -0.78 -7.33
CA GLU A 59 6.03 0.52 -7.39
C GLU A 59 7.16 0.69 -6.37
N GLY A 60 7.28 -0.26 -5.43
CA GLY A 60 8.14 -0.16 -4.26
C GLY A 60 7.47 0.59 -3.10
N TYR A 61 8.07 0.51 -1.92
CA TYR A 61 7.62 1.21 -0.73
C TYR A 61 8.55 2.38 -0.42
N THR A 62 8.03 3.60 -0.43
CA THR A 62 8.76 4.78 0.03
C THR A 62 8.73 4.91 1.55
N ASN A 63 7.77 4.24 2.20
CA ASN A 63 7.58 4.26 3.64
C ASN A 63 7.33 5.68 4.19
N MET A 64 6.73 6.57 3.40
CA MET A 64 6.49 7.98 3.79
C MET A 64 5.03 8.23 4.19
N VAL A 65 4.72 7.98 5.45
CA VAL A 65 3.38 8.21 6.05
C VAL A 65 3.24 9.68 6.48
N ASP A 66 2.04 10.25 6.38
CA ASP A 66 1.72 11.57 6.94
C ASP A 66 1.80 11.57 8.47
N LEU A 67 2.57 12.52 9.01
CA LEU A 67 2.80 12.61 10.46
C LEU A 67 1.52 12.97 11.23
N LEU A 68 0.64 13.81 10.68
CA LEU A 68 -0.60 14.14 11.38
C LEU A 68 -1.56 12.94 11.37
N GLY A 69 -1.69 12.25 10.24
CA GLY A 69 -2.43 11.01 10.10
C GLY A 69 -1.97 9.97 11.12
N LEU A 70 -0.67 9.68 11.17
CA LEU A 70 -0.09 8.77 12.16
C LEU A 70 -0.40 9.23 13.58
N LEU A 71 -0.14 10.50 13.92
CA LEU A 71 -0.36 11.00 15.27
C LEU A 71 -1.84 10.91 15.71
N ASN A 72 -2.78 11.17 14.80
CA ASN A 72 -4.21 11.02 15.06
C ASN A 72 -4.57 9.54 15.28
N ALA A 73 -4.05 8.64 14.44
CA ALA A 73 -4.29 7.20 14.53
C ALA A 73 -3.81 6.61 15.86
N VAL A 74 -2.63 7.03 16.33
CA VAL A 74 -2.00 6.43 17.52
C VAL A 74 -2.45 7.03 18.86
N GLN A 75 -3.25 8.10 18.89
CA GLN A 75 -3.68 8.73 20.15
C GLN A 75 -4.28 7.77 21.20
N PRO A 76 -5.06 6.74 20.84
CA PRO A 76 -5.59 5.77 21.80
C PRO A 76 -4.50 4.96 22.51
N TYR A 77 -3.35 4.77 21.88
CA TYR A 77 -2.22 3.95 22.35
C TYR A 77 -1.07 4.79 22.89
N ALA A 78 -0.92 6.01 22.36
CA ALA A 78 0.10 6.98 22.72
C ALA A 78 -0.53 8.38 22.97
N PRO A 79 -1.11 8.63 24.15
CA PRO A 79 -1.77 9.90 24.49
C PRO A 79 -0.91 11.15 24.29
N SER A 80 0.42 11.03 24.38
CA SER A 80 1.39 12.11 24.12
C SER A 80 1.33 12.62 22.68
N ALA A 81 0.76 11.84 21.74
CA ALA A 81 0.48 12.29 20.37
C ALA A 81 -0.33 13.60 20.31
N SER A 82 -1.18 13.87 21.30
CA SER A 82 -1.91 15.14 21.38
C SER A 82 -1.01 16.38 21.48
N ASP A 83 0.11 16.30 22.21
CA ASP A 83 1.10 17.39 22.28
C ASP A 83 1.93 17.45 21.00
N ALA A 84 2.31 16.30 20.44
CA ALA A 84 3.00 16.25 19.15
C ALA A 84 2.17 16.89 18.02
N ILE A 85 0.86 16.65 17.97
CA ILE A 85 -0.06 17.31 17.03
C ILE A 85 -0.07 18.83 17.24
N ALA A 86 -0.10 19.29 18.49
CA ALA A 86 -0.04 20.72 18.79
C ALA A 86 1.28 21.35 18.31
N LYS A 87 2.41 20.66 18.52
CA LYS A 87 3.73 21.10 18.06
C LYS A 87 3.89 21.03 16.55
N LEU A 88 3.28 20.06 15.89
CA LEU A 88 3.23 19.98 14.43
C LEU A 88 2.51 21.21 13.87
N LYS A 89 1.36 21.58 14.44
CA LYS A 89 0.60 22.77 14.06
C LYS A 89 1.31 24.10 14.37
N GLU A 90 2.20 24.12 15.36
CA GLU A 90 3.09 25.27 15.59
C GLU A 90 4.21 25.35 14.54
N ALA A 91 4.74 24.20 14.09
CA ALA A 91 5.81 24.12 13.11
C ALA A 91 5.33 24.33 11.68
N VAL A 92 4.19 23.78 11.29
CA VAL A 92 3.58 23.96 9.97
C VAL A 92 2.78 25.27 9.97
N ILE A 93 3.38 26.32 9.40
CA ILE A 93 2.82 27.68 9.41
C ILE A 93 1.94 27.98 8.20
N TYR A 94 1.96 27.11 7.20
CA TYR A 94 1.12 27.17 6.01
C TYR A 94 1.06 25.80 5.34
N SER A 95 -0.12 25.37 4.91
CA SER A 95 -0.31 24.19 4.07
C SER A 95 -1.44 24.42 3.06
N VAL A 96 -1.33 23.76 1.90
CA VAL A 96 -2.37 23.61 0.89
C VAL A 96 -2.30 22.17 0.40
N ASN A 97 -3.44 21.48 0.41
CA ASN A 97 -3.55 20.11 -0.03
C ASN A 97 -4.63 20.04 -1.12
N GLY A 98 -4.41 19.22 -2.13
CA GLY A 98 -5.45 18.77 -3.04
C GLY A 98 -6.36 17.75 -2.38
N ASP A 99 -7.48 17.44 -3.03
CA ASP A 99 -8.54 16.62 -2.45
C ASP A 99 -8.07 15.22 -2.03
N ASN A 100 -7.06 14.65 -2.70
CA ASN A 100 -6.53 13.31 -2.37
C ASN A 100 -5.66 13.29 -1.12
N HIS A 101 -5.34 14.46 -0.58
CA HIS A 101 -4.52 14.65 0.60
C HIS A 101 -5.16 15.66 1.58
N GLU A 102 -6.49 15.81 1.59
CA GLU A 102 -7.20 16.81 2.43
C GLU A 102 -6.80 16.71 3.91
N GLY A 103 -6.57 15.47 4.39
CA GLY A 103 -6.16 15.17 5.77
C GLY A 103 -4.67 15.43 6.09
N ALA A 104 -3.81 15.68 5.11
CA ALA A 104 -2.37 15.74 5.31
C ALA A 104 -1.92 16.89 6.22
N GLY A 105 -1.01 16.58 7.15
CA GLY A 105 -0.43 17.52 8.13
C GLY A 105 0.72 18.35 7.61
N GLY A 106 1.22 18.06 6.41
CA GLY A 106 2.27 18.82 5.73
C GLY A 106 3.71 18.36 6.02
N LEU A 107 3.89 17.39 6.92
CA LEU A 107 5.15 16.68 7.12
C LEU A 107 4.88 15.18 7.10
N SER A 108 5.69 14.43 6.36
CA SER A 108 5.72 12.97 6.37
C SER A 108 6.87 12.47 7.23
N LEU A 109 6.76 11.25 7.75
CA LEU A 109 7.85 10.53 8.40
C LEU A 109 8.06 9.16 7.75
N TYR A 110 9.24 8.59 7.98
CA TYR A 110 9.49 7.19 7.67
C TYR A 110 8.68 6.30 8.62
N TYR A 111 7.81 5.44 8.09
CA TYR A 111 7.08 4.41 8.83
C TYR A 111 7.19 3.07 8.07
N PRO A 112 7.54 1.95 8.72
CA PRO A 112 7.90 0.70 8.05
C PRO A 112 6.66 -0.06 7.56
N LEU A 113 6.02 0.41 6.48
CA LEU A 113 4.89 -0.29 5.84
C LEU A 113 5.35 -1.62 5.22
N SER A 114 6.55 -1.61 4.62
CA SER A 114 7.30 -2.80 4.25
C SER A 114 8.78 -2.47 4.19
N VAL A 115 9.60 -3.20 4.96
CA VAL A 115 11.04 -2.94 5.02
C VAL A 115 11.77 -3.76 3.96
N GLN A 116 12.46 -3.06 3.06
CA GLN A 116 13.08 -3.61 1.85
C GLN A 116 14.50 -4.15 2.10
N GLY A 117 15.05 -3.95 3.30
CA GLY A 117 16.27 -4.63 3.72
C GLY A 117 17.07 -3.91 4.80
N THR A 118 18.20 -4.50 5.14
CA THR A 118 19.11 -4.00 6.19
C THR A 118 19.76 -2.65 5.87
N GLU A 119 19.97 -2.33 4.58
CA GLU A 119 20.56 -1.04 4.17
C GLU A 119 19.61 0.13 4.48
N GLU A 120 18.32 -0.03 4.18
CA GLU A 120 17.28 0.94 4.48
C GLU A 120 17.24 1.26 5.99
N LEU A 121 17.20 0.23 6.84
CA LEU A 121 17.22 0.43 8.30
C LEU A 121 18.50 1.09 8.79
N SER A 122 19.65 0.77 8.19
CA SER A 122 20.92 1.38 8.58
C SER A 122 20.94 2.88 8.24
N VAL A 123 20.42 3.26 7.07
CA VAL A 123 20.27 4.66 6.67
C VAL A 123 19.26 5.38 7.57
N PHE A 124 18.13 4.75 7.89
CA PHE A 124 17.15 5.32 8.80
C PHE A 124 17.71 5.50 10.21
N ALA A 125 18.43 4.50 10.73
CA ALA A 125 19.09 4.57 12.02
C ALA A 125 20.08 5.74 12.09
N ASP A 126 20.76 6.05 10.98
CA ASP A 126 21.70 7.18 10.78
C ASP A 126 21.03 8.59 10.76
N ILE A 127 19.69 8.68 10.71
CA ILE A 127 18.95 9.96 10.71
C ILE A 127 17.79 10.04 11.74
N CYS A 128 17.34 8.92 12.30
CA CYS A 128 16.33 8.86 13.35
C CYS A 128 16.76 9.58 14.64
N THR A 129 15.95 10.52 15.11
CA THR A 129 16.27 11.34 16.30
C THR A 129 15.69 10.79 17.61
N SER A 130 15.01 9.65 17.58
CA SER A 130 14.34 9.04 18.74
C SER A 130 14.74 7.58 18.87
N SER A 131 15.36 7.21 19.99
CA SER A 131 15.73 5.81 20.28
C SER A 131 14.49 4.93 20.38
N TYR A 132 13.40 5.44 20.96
CA TYR A 132 12.13 4.73 21.05
C TYR A 132 11.51 4.48 19.68
N TYR A 133 11.58 5.47 18.79
CA TYR A 133 11.05 5.29 17.44
C TYR A 133 11.90 4.32 16.62
N LEU A 134 13.24 4.41 16.71
CA LEU A 134 14.13 3.44 16.08
C LEU A 134 13.85 2.03 16.59
N ALA A 135 13.66 1.85 17.89
CA ALA A 135 13.33 0.56 18.50
C ALA A 135 11.97 0.01 18.02
N TYR A 136 10.96 0.86 17.88
CA TYR A 136 9.65 0.47 17.32
C TYR A 136 9.75 0.06 15.84
N VAL A 137 10.51 0.82 15.04
CA VAL A 137 10.74 0.50 13.63
C VAL A 137 11.53 -0.80 13.47
N ASP A 138 12.58 -0.97 14.26
CA ASP A 138 13.43 -2.16 14.24
C ASP A 138 12.64 -3.41 14.66
N SER A 139 11.67 -3.29 15.58
CA SER A 139 10.79 -4.42 15.94
C SER A 139 9.85 -4.81 14.80
N ALA A 140 9.25 -3.82 14.13
CA ALA A 140 8.41 -4.09 12.96
C ALA A 140 9.23 -4.76 11.84
N ALA A 141 10.44 -4.26 11.62
CA ALA A 141 11.34 -4.81 10.61
C ALA A 141 11.81 -6.22 10.94
N TYR A 142 12.10 -6.53 12.20
CA TYR A 142 12.45 -7.88 12.64
C TYR A 142 11.30 -8.87 12.36
N GLY A 143 10.06 -8.44 12.59
CA GLY A 143 8.86 -9.24 12.31
C GLY A 143 8.65 -9.60 10.83
N THR A 144 9.33 -8.93 9.88
CA THR A 144 9.36 -9.37 8.47
C THR A 144 9.89 -10.79 8.32
N THR A 145 10.71 -11.25 9.27
CA THR A 145 11.23 -12.63 9.30
C THR A 145 10.33 -13.52 10.16
N GLY A 146 9.22 -13.98 9.59
CA GLY A 146 8.37 -15.00 10.20
C GLY A 146 7.48 -14.51 11.35
N GLY A 147 7.22 -13.21 11.45
CA GLY A 147 6.14 -12.62 12.25
C GLY A 147 6.22 -12.82 13.77
N ASP A 148 7.37 -13.26 14.30
CA ASP A 148 7.55 -13.59 15.71
C ASP A 148 8.58 -12.69 16.38
N LEU A 149 8.15 -11.90 17.36
CA LEU A 149 9.01 -11.00 18.14
C LEU A 149 9.48 -11.61 19.47
N SER A 150 9.20 -12.89 19.74
CA SER A 150 9.44 -13.49 21.07
C SER A 150 10.92 -13.51 21.50
N ASP A 151 11.84 -13.62 20.54
CA ASP A 151 13.30 -13.58 20.75
C ASP A 151 13.92 -12.22 20.43
N TYR A 152 13.11 -11.21 20.10
CA TYR A 152 13.60 -9.88 19.72
C TYR A 152 14.03 -9.08 20.97
N ASP A 153 15.27 -8.57 20.96
CA ASP A 153 15.83 -7.73 22.02
C ASP A 153 16.53 -6.50 21.44
N ASN A 154 15.90 -5.34 21.64
CA ASN A 154 16.44 -4.03 21.26
C ASN A 154 16.70 -3.11 22.45
N SER A 155 16.78 -3.68 23.66
CA SER A 155 17.02 -2.90 24.89
C SER A 155 18.30 -2.07 24.83
N GLY A 156 19.29 -2.50 24.02
CA GLY A 156 20.51 -1.75 23.73
C GLY A 156 20.29 -0.40 23.04
N LEU A 157 19.23 -0.25 22.23
CA LEU A 157 18.90 1.03 21.55
C LEU A 157 18.36 2.08 22.54
N ILE A 158 17.72 1.62 23.62
CA ILE A 158 17.08 2.47 24.63
C ILE A 158 18.02 2.78 25.80
N ALA A 159 19.11 2.02 25.96
CA ALA A 159 20.00 2.11 27.12
C ALA A 159 20.74 3.45 27.25
N ASP A 160 20.97 4.16 26.14
CA ASP A 160 21.63 5.48 26.11
C ASP A 160 20.89 6.42 25.14
N CYS A 161 19.65 6.78 25.49
CA CYS A 161 18.81 7.66 24.67
C CYS A 161 19.37 9.09 24.50
N ASP A 162 20.40 9.46 25.28
CA ASP A 162 21.08 10.75 25.16
C ASP A 162 22.14 10.76 24.04
N ASP A 163 22.55 9.60 23.50
CA ASP A 163 23.64 9.48 22.50
C ASP A 163 23.38 8.43 21.42
N ILE A 164 22.19 8.49 20.79
CA ILE A 164 21.74 7.55 19.74
C ILE A 164 22.76 7.37 18.59
N TRP A 165 23.50 8.45 18.25
CA TRP A 165 24.45 8.50 17.13
C TRP A 165 25.79 7.83 17.38
N ASN A 166 26.10 7.51 18.63
CA ASN A 166 27.42 7.00 19.03
C ASN A 166 27.43 5.48 19.17
N TYR A 167 26.26 4.85 19.19
CA TYR A 167 26.11 3.40 19.09
C TYR A 167 26.03 2.98 17.63
N GLY A 168 26.95 2.11 17.19
CA GLY A 168 26.84 1.49 15.88
C GLY A 168 25.62 0.57 15.84
N TYR A 169 24.53 1.04 15.22
CA TYR A 169 23.37 0.22 14.92
C TYR A 169 23.75 -0.89 13.94
N THR A 170 23.13 -2.07 14.09
CA THR A 170 23.29 -3.19 13.15
C THR A 170 21.95 -3.90 13.07
N ALA A 171 21.30 -3.79 11.92
CA ALA A 171 20.06 -4.52 11.64
C ALA A 171 20.26 -6.04 11.70
N ASP A 172 19.21 -6.78 12.06
CA ASP A 172 19.22 -8.23 11.93
C ASP A 172 19.44 -8.60 10.45
N PRO A 173 20.38 -9.51 10.13
CA PRO A 173 20.74 -9.83 8.75
C PRO A 173 19.61 -10.45 7.92
N ASN A 174 18.51 -10.90 8.54
CA ASN A 174 17.36 -11.47 7.86
C ASN A 174 16.26 -10.43 7.55
N VAL A 175 16.36 -9.20 8.07
CA VAL A 175 15.39 -8.14 7.75
C VAL A 175 15.28 -7.97 6.24
N GLY A 176 14.04 -8.02 5.75
CA GLY A 176 13.76 -7.85 4.33
C GLY A 176 14.36 -8.95 3.44
N SER A 177 14.80 -10.09 3.98
CA SER A 177 15.27 -11.24 3.18
C SER A 177 14.19 -11.78 2.25
N ASN A 178 12.94 -11.55 2.64
CA ASN A 178 11.71 -11.89 1.92
C ASN A 178 11.37 -10.90 0.79
N TYR A 179 12.12 -9.79 0.69
CA TYR A 179 11.90 -8.74 -0.32
C TYR A 179 12.76 -8.95 -1.59
N SER A 180 13.44 -10.10 -1.73
CA SER A 180 14.33 -10.35 -2.87
C SER A 180 13.54 -10.61 -4.16
N ASP A 181 13.48 -9.59 -5.02
CA ASP A 181 12.67 -9.53 -6.24
C ASP A 181 11.15 -9.64 -5.98
N VAL A 182 10.33 -9.02 -6.84
CA VAL A 182 8.86 -9.13 -6.76
C VAL A 182 8.46 -10.57 -7.13
N SER A 183 8.65 -11.49 -6.20
CA SER A 183 8.10 -12.84 -6.23
C SER A 183 6.73 -12.76 -5.59
N TYR A 184 5.67 -12.99 -6.36
CA TYR A 184 4.32 -13.19 -5.82
C TYR A 184 4.05 -14.68 -5.49
N ALA A 185 5.12 -15.48 -5.40
CA ALA A 185 5.07 -16.88 -4.96
C ALA A 185 5.45 -17.04 -3.47
N ASP A 186 5.68 -15.94 -2.78
CA ASP A 186 6.30 -15.89 -1.47
C ASP A 186 5.23 -15.68 -0.38
N ASP A 187 4.62 -16.78 0.04
CA ASP A 187 3.74 -16.85 1.23
C ASP A 187 4.58 -16.73 2.51
N ASN A 188 4.78 -15.50 2.97
CA ASN A 188 5.73 -15.18 4.03
C ASN A 188 5.06 -14.74 5.34
N SER A 189 3.77 -14.45 5.27
CA SER A 189 2.96 -14.05 6.43
C SER A 189 2.64 -15.23 7.34
N THR A 190 2.49 -14.94 8.64
CA THR A 190 2.08 -15.91 9.67
C THR A 190 0.60 -15.86 10.00
N ILE A 191 -0.20 -15.11 9.24
CA ILE A 191 -1.66 -15.04 9.42
C ILE A 191 -2.25 -16.45 9.34
N GLY A 192 -2.90 -16.88 10.42
CA GLY A 192 -3.51 -18.19 10.49
C GLY A 192 -4.87 -18.21 9.79
N ILE A 193 -5.05 -19.16 8.87
CA ILE A 193 -6.31 -19.37 8.14
C ILE A 193 -6.96 -20.66 8.64
N GLN A 194 -8.24 -20.55 8.99
CA GLN A 194 -9.06 -21.68 9.39
C GLN A 194 -9.70 -22.36 8.18
N SER A 195 -10.27 -21.58 7.25
CA SER A 195 -10.91 -22.10 6.03
C SER A 195 -11.14 -20.99 5.01
N VAL A 196 -11.22 -21.40 3.74
CA VAL A 196 -11.66 -20.58 2.61
C VAL A 196 -12.86 -21.30 1.99
N TYR A 197 -13.95 -20.58 1.70
CA TYR A 197 -15.17 -21.17 1.15
C TYR A 197 -16.07 -20.09 0.51
N PHE A 198 -17.04 -20.52 -0.30
CA PHE A 198 -18.18 -19.66 -0.65
C PHE A 198 -19.28 -19.80 0.40
N ASP A 199 -19.80 -18.67 0.88
CA ASP A 199 -20.92 -18.67 1.82
C ASP A 199 -22.26 -19.00 1.14
N GLU A 200 -23.36 -18.96 1.91
CA GLU A 200 -24.70 -19.28 1.42
C GLU A 200 -25.19 -18.34 0.30
N ASP A 201 -24.61 -17.15 0.20
CA ASP A 201 -24.93 -16.12 -0.80
C ASP A 201 -23.97 -16.16 -2.01
N GLY A 202 -22.94 -17.03 -1.97
CA GLY A 202 -21.95 -17.18 -3.04
C GLY A 202 -20.77 -16.21 -2.92
N THR A 203 -20.58 -15.59 -1.75
CA THR A 203 -19.48 -14.65 -1.47
C THR A 203 -18.21 -15.40 -1.14
N TYR A 204 -17.08 -15.04 -1.75
CA TYR A 204 -15.80 -15.62 -1.40
C TYR A 204 -15.43 -15.19 0.03
N THR A 205 -15.26 -16.17 0.91
CA THR A 205 -15.15 -15.95 2.36
C THR A 205 -13.89 -16.62 2.91
N VAL A 206 -13.10 -15.87 3.66
CA VAL A 206 -11.92 -16.35 4.38
C VAL A 206 -12.16 -16.24 5.88
N GLN A 207 -12.11 -17.36 6.58
CA GLN A 207 -12.16 -17.41 8.04
C GLN A 207 -10.73 -17.50 8.58
N LEU A 208 -10.30 -16.49 9.33
CA LEU A 208 -9.01 -16.51 10.01
C LEU A 208 -9.11 -17.31 11.32
N SER A 209 -8.00 -17.96 11.72
CA SER A 209 -7.90 -18.61 13.03
C SER A 209 -7.63 -17.62 14.17
N ASP A 210 -6.99 -16.50 13.84
CA ASP A 210 -6.78 -15.36 14.73
C ASP A 210 -6.48 -14.09 13.93
N MET A 211 -6.64 -12.95 14.58
CA MET A 211 -6.41 -11.61 14.02
C MET A 211 -5.15 -10.96 14.60
N SER A 212 -4.19 -11.71 15.18
CA SER A 212 -3.07 -11.07 15.89
C SER A 212 -2.05 -10.41 14.95
N ALA A 213 -1.85 -10.99 13.76
CA ALA A 213 -0.91 -10.48 12.75
C ALA A 213 -1.60 -9.78 11.56
N PHE A 214 -2.89 -10.00 11.35
CA PHE A 214 -3.64 -9.46 10.20
C PHE A 214 -3.64 -7.92 10.19
N ASN A 215 -3.35 -7.28 9.07
CA ASN A 215 -3.44 -5.83 8.90
C ASN A 215 -4.63 -5.45 8.02
N TYR A 216 -4.60 -5.86 6.76
CA TYR A 216 -5.65 -5.64 5.78
C TYR A 216 -5.66 -6.77 4.73
N ALA A 217 -6.70 -6.78 3.90
CA ALA A 217 -6.82 -7.71 2.78
C ALA A 217 -7.20 -6.96 1.52
N THR A 218 -6.82 -7.51 0.38
CA THR A 218 -7.26 -7.11 -0.95
C THR A 218 -7.81 -8.34 -1.68
N CYS A 219 -8.76 -8.15 -2.60
CA CYS A 219 -9.03 -9.18 -3.59
C CYS A 219 -7.88 -9.18 -4.61
N THR A 220 -7.65 -10.30 -5.28
CA THR A 220 -6.56 -10.45 -6.25
C THR A 220 -7.07 -11.21 -7.46
N LEU A 221 -6.80 -10.68 -8.64
CA LEU A 221 -7.27 -11.24 -9.89
C LEU A 221 -6.11 -11.57 -10.84
N PHE A 222 -6.15 -12.79 -11.36
CA PHE A 222 -5.31 -13.24 -12.46
C PHE A 222 -6.17 -13.69 -13.64
N MET A 223 -5.68 -13.47 -14.86
CA MET A 223 -6.28 -13.93 -16.10
C MET A 223 -5.37 -14.95 -16.79
N THR A 224 -5.94 -16.02 -17.30
CA THR A 224 -5.22 -16.96 -18.17
C THR A 224 -5.18 -16.40 -19.59
N TYR A 225 -3.99 -16.11 -20.10
CA TYR A 225 -3.79 -15.61 -21.45
C TYR A 225 -2.73 -16.43 -22.19
N ASP A 226 -3.08 -17.05 -23.32
CA ASP A 226 -2.16 -17.90 -24.11
C ASP A 226 -1.42 -18.97 -23.27
N GLY A 227 -2.09 -19.49 -22.23
CA GLY A 227 -1.53 -20.51 -21.32
C GLY A 227 -0.55 -19.97 -20.27
N THR A 228 -0.47 -18.66 -20.09
CA THR A 228 0.26 -17.99 -19.00
C THR A 228 -0.71 -17.31 -18.03
N SER A 229 -0.27 -17.07 -16.80
CA SER A 229 -1.02 -16.31 -15.81
C SER A 229 -0.63 -14.84 -15.89
N VAL A 230 -1.61 -13.96 -16.03
CA VAL A 230 -1.44 -12.52 -16.16
C VAL A 230 -2.09 -11.84 -14.97
N TYR A 231 -1.35 -10.93 -14.33
CA TYR A 231 -1.86 -10.16 -13.20
C TYR A 231 -2.81 -9.04 -13.65
N LEU A 232 -4.02 -9.04 -13.11
CA LEU A 232 -5.00 -7.96 -13.31
C LEU A 232 -5.11 -7.04 -12.09
N GLY A 233 -4.41 -7.33 -11.00
CA GLY A 233 -4.30 -6.41 -9.89
C GLY A 233 -4.92 -6.89 -8.60
N GLU A 234 -5.01 -5.92 -7.69
CA GLU A 234 -5.59 -6.03 -6.36
C GLU A 234 -6.50 -4.83 -6.09
N ASP A 235 -7.63 -5.11 -5.47
CA ASP A 235 -8.59 -4.10 -5.03
C ASP A 235 -8.92 -4.26 -3.54
N ASP A 236 -9.14 -3.16 -2.85
CA ASP A 236 -9.25 -3.05 -1.39
C ASP A 236 -10.68 -3.11 -0.87
N GLU A 237 -11.67 -3.42 -1.72
CA GLU A 237 -13.09 -3.56 -1.36
C GLU A 237 -13.42 -4.81 -0.48
N VAL A 238 -12.43 -5.42 0.17
CA VAL A 238 -12.62 -6.56 1.07
C VAL A 238 -13.25 -6.12 2.40
N VAL A 239 -14.45 -6.65 2.68
CA VAL A 239 -15.16 -6.43 3.94
C VAL A 239 -14.57 -7.30 5.05
N THR A 240 -14.17 -6.67 6.15
CA THR A 240 -13.61 -7.37 7.33
C THR A 240 -14.57 -7.32 8.52
N ASP A 241 -15.02 -8.48 8.99
CA ASP A 241 -15.66 -8.65 10.29
C ASP A 241 -14.60 -9.08 11.32
N TYR A 242 -14.12 -8.11 12.10
CA TYR A 242 -13.10 -8.34 13.13
C TYR A 242 -13.57 -9.23 14.29
N ASP A 243 -14.86 -9.20 14.64
CA ASP A 243 -15.41 -9.98 15.76
C ASP A 243 -15.57 -11.46 15.36
N ALA A 244 -16.03 -11.70 14.13
CA ALA A 244 -16.15 -13.04 13.56
C ALA A 244 -14.83 -13.56 12.97
N MET A 245 -13.84 -12.69 12.77
CA MET A 245 -12.57 -12.96 12.10
C MET A 245 -12.75 -13.43 10.65
N ILE A 246 -13.71 -12.82 9.96
CA ILE A 246 -14.14 -13.18 8.61
C ILE A 246 -13.80 -12.06 7.63
N LEU A 247 -13.26 -12.43 6.47
CA LEU A 247 -13.01 -11.54 5.34
C LEU A 247 -13.92 -11.98 4.18
N GLN A 248 -14.57 -11.02 3.52
CA GLN A 248 -15.53 -11.28 2.46
C GLN A 248 -15.37 -10.30 1.31
N ASP A 249 -15.50 -10.78 0.09
CA ASP A 249 -15.59 -9.94 -1.10
C ASP A 249 -16.64 -10.53 -2.07
N GLY A 250 -17.46 -9.63 -2.59
CA GLY A 250 -18.64 -9.91 -3.40
C GLY A 250 -18.37 -9.82 -4.89
N PHE A 251 -17.15 -10.18 -5.32
CA PHE A 251 -16.70 -10.10 -6.70
C PHE A 251 -17.74 -10.64 -7.69
N ASP A 252 -18.18 -9.77 -8.61
CA ASP A 252 -19.31 -10.02 -9.50
C ASP A 252 -18.91 -10.25 -10.97
N GLY A 253 -17.60 -10.29 -11.24
CA GLY A 253 -17.07 -10.42 -12.60
C GLY A 253 -16.81 -9.10 -13.31
N SER A 254 -17.03 -7.96 -12.65
CA SER A 254 -16.65 -6.65 -13.18
C SER A 254 -15.27 -6.22 -12.70
N TRP A 255 -14.59 -5.41 -13.51
CA TRP A 255 -13.25 -4.90 -13.20
C TRP A 255 -13.03 -3.51 -13.83
N PRO A 256 -12.24 -2.62 -13.20
CA PRO A 256 -11.96 -1.30 -13.76
C PRO A 256 -11.31 -1.41 -15.14
N SER A 257 -11.94 -0.81 -16.13
CA SER A 257 -11.56 -0.95 -17.53
C SER A 257 -11.50 0.39 -18.22
N ILE A 258 -10.55 0.52 -19.16
CA ILE A 258 -10.38 1.70 -20.01
C ILE A 258 -10.55 1.30 -21.47
N ALA A 259 -11.51 1.93 -22.15
CA ALA A 259 -11.89 1.58 -23.52
C ALA A 259 -12.18 0.06 -23.71
N GLY A 260 -12.80 -0.57 -22.70
CA GLY A 260 -13.15 -1.99 -22.70
C GLY A 260 -11.97 -2.94 -22.45
N GLN A 261 -10.81 -2.43 -22.03
CA GLN A 261 -9.65 -3.25 -21.63
C GLN A 261 -9.46 -3.13 -20.11
N PRO A 262 -9.36 -4.26 -19.38
CA PRO A 262 -9.15 -4.21 -17.93
C PRO A 262 -7.85 -3.48 -17.59
N LEU A 263 -7.79 -2.80 -16.45
CA LEU A 263 -6.58 -2.20 -15.92
C LEU A 263 -5.97 -3.10 -14.85
N ALA A 264 -4.65 -3.27 -14.87
CA ALA A 264 -3.92 -3.95 -13.80
C ALA A 264 -3.77 -3.04 -12.57
N ILE A 265 -4.80 -2.92 -11.73
CA ILE A 265 -4.85 -1.91 -10.65
C ILE A 265 -4.23 -2.40 -9.35
N VAL A 266 -3.55 -1.53 -8.60
CA VAL A 266 -3.19 -1.77 -7.20
C VAL A 266 -3.32 -0.46 -6.43
N ALA A 267 -3.91 -0.49 -5.23
CA ALA A 267 -4.04 0.69 -4.40
C ALA A 267 -2.66 1.28 -4.03
N VAL A 268 -2.58 2.61 -3.96
CA VAL A 268 -1.44 3.36 -3.41
C VAL A 268 -1.84 4.21 -2.21
N SER A 269 -3.10 4.62 -2.15
CA SER A 269 -3.69 5.29 -1.00
C SER A 269 -5.13 4.82 -0.84
N VAL A 270 -5.49 4.47 0.39
CA VAL A 270 -6.82 4.00 0.77
C VAL A 270 -7.42 4.99 1.75
N GLY A 271 -8.52 5.62 1.36
CA GLY A 271 -9.25 6.60 2.17
C GLY A 271 -10.69 6.17 2.42
N GLU A 272 -11.38 6.91 3.30
CA GLU A 272 -12.78 6.62 3.64
C GLU A 272 -13.73 6.93 2.47
N ASP A 273 -13.52 8.06 1.80
CA ASP A 273 -14.38 8.54 0.71
C ASP A 273 -13.77 8.30 -0.68
N ARG A 274 -12.45 8.11 -0.76
CA ARG A 274 -11.71 7.96 -2.03
C ARG A 274 -10.50 7.05 -1.86
N SER A 275 -10.22 6.25 -2.89
CA SER A 275 -8.98 5.48 -3.03
C SER A 275 -8.25 5.87 -4.32
N VAL A 276 -6.92 5.88 -4.28
CA VAL A 276 -6.06 6.12 -5.44
C VAL A 276 -5.33 4.82 -5.77
N TYR A 277 -5.39 4.44 -7.04
CA TYR A 277 -4.77 3.24 -7.57
C TYR A 277 -3.73 3.58 -8.62
N THR A 278 -2.89 2.59 -8.88
CA THR A 278 -1.92 2.59 -9.96
C THR A 278 -2.21 1.51 -10.97
N ALA A 279 -2.05 1.81 -12.25
CA ALA A 279 -2.10 0.81 -13.31
C ALA A 279 -0.90 0.97 -14.25
N PRO A 280 -0.07 -0.07 -14.47
CA PRO A 280 1.04 0.01 -15.40
C PRO A 280 0.52 0.16 -16.83
N ILE A 281 1.11 1.11 -17.56
CA ILE A 281 0.78 1.40 -18.96
C ILE A 281 2.07 1.69 -19.75
N THR A 282 1.95 1.76 -21.07
CA THR A 282 2.87 2.58 -21.86
C THR A 282 2.24 3.94 -22.14
N LEU A 283 3.05 4.98 -22.19
CA LEU A 283 2.72 6.30 -22.69
C LEU A 283 3.68 6.63 -23.83
N ASN A 284 3.17 6.76 -25.05
CA ASN A 284 3.93 7.03 -26.26
C ASN A 284 5.11 6.04 -26.47
N GLY A 285 4.93 4.79 -26.04
CA GLY A 285 5.92 3.72 -26.15
C GLY A 285 6.91 3.61 -24.98
N GLU A 286 6.81 4.47 -23.96
CA GLU A 286 7.61 4.39 -22.73
C GLU A 286 6.76 3.88 -21.57
N GLN A 287 7.28 2.95 -20.78
CA GLN A 287 6.56 2.40 -19.63
C GLN A 287 6.41 3.45 -18.51
N THR A 288 5.23 3.54 -17.93
CA THR A 288 4.89 4.41 -16.79
C THR A 288 3.70 3.81 -16.04
N ASN A 289 3.21 4.50 -15.02
CA ASN A 289 2.03 4.10 -14.28
C ASN A 289 0.95 5.19 -14.39
N LEU A 290 -0.27 4.77 -14.71
CA LEU A 290 -1.46 5.61 -14.68
C LEU A 290 -1.97 5.69 -13.23
N ARG A 291 -2.15 6.92 -12.73
CA ARG A 291 -2.85 7.20 -11.49
C ARG A 291 -4.33 7.38 -11.78
N ILE A 292 -5.14 6.60 -11.08
CA ILE A 292 -6.59 6.65 -11.17
C ILE A 292 -7.17 6.75 -9.77
N GLU A 293 -8.26 7.48 -9.63
CA GLU A 293 -8.95 7.70 -8.37
C GLU A 293 -10.37 7.13 -8.50
N TYR A 294 -10.84 6.49 -7.44
CA TYR A 294 -12.23 6.09 -7.28
C TYR A 294 -12.85 6.87 -6.13
N ASP A 295 -13.95 7.57 -6.42
CA ASP A 295 -14.75 8.27 -5.41
C ASP A 295 -15.93 7.38 -5.00
N PHE A 296 -15.91 6.88 -3.76
CA PHE A 296 -16.93 5.98 -3.24
C PHE A 296 -18.29 6.69 -3.04
N THR A 297 -18.31 8.02 -2.94
CA THR A 297 -19.54 8.81 -2.77
C THR A 297 -20.30 8.96 -4.09
N SER A 298 -19.61 9.23 -5.19
CA SER A 298 -20.23 9.30 -6.53
C SER A 298 -20.24 7.98 -7.29
N SER A 299 -19.42 7.01 -6.86
CA SER A 299 -19.15 5.76 -7.58
C SER A 299 -18.60 6.01 -8.99
N GLU A 300 -17.68 6.97 -9.09
CA GLU A 300 -17.08 7.39 -10.35
C GLU A 300 -15.55 7.25 -10.31
N TRP A 301 -14.98 6.77 -11.41
CA TRP A 301 -13.55 6.75 -11.63
C TRP A 301 -13.08 8.03 -12.30
N ARG A 302 -11.84 8.43 -11.98
CA ARG A 302 -11.17 9.55 -12.62
C ARG A 302 -9.72 9.22 -12.94
N VAL A 303 -9.27 9.62 -14.12
CA VAL A 303 -7.85 9.62 -14.47
C VAL A 303 -7.17 10.87 -13.90
N CYS A 304 -6.19 10.67 -13.02
CA CYS A 304 -5.37 11.74 -12.45
C CYS A 304 -4.23 12.13 -13.40
N GLY A 305 -3.62 11.14 -14.06
CA GLY A 305 -2.50 11.31 -14.98
C GLY A 305 -1.47 10.19 -14.84
N THR A 306 -0.21 10.46 -15.17
CA THR A 306 0.88 9.48 -15.09
C THR A 306 1.89 9.82 -14.01
N TRP A 307 2.36 8.80 -13.30
CA TRP A 307 3.37 8.92 -12.26
C TRP A 307 4.75 8.56 -12.80
N SER A 308 5.72 9.44 -12.56
CA SER A 308 7.08 9.31 -13.12
C SER A 308 7.98 8.30 -12.40
N GLY A 309 7.45 7.55 -11.43
CA GLY A 309 8.21 6.51 -10.74
C GLY A 309 9.16 7.03 -9.66
N ILE A 310 10.08 6.15 -9.26
CA ILE A 310 11.20 6.46 -8.36
C ILE A 310 12.41 6.79 -9.22
N ASP A 311 13.06 7.92 -8.95
CA ASP A 311 14.29 8.31 -9.62
C ASP A 311 15.41 7.30 -9.30
N PRO A 312 15.98 6.61 -10.31
CA PRO A 312 16.91 5.51 -10.07
C PRO A 312 18.30 5.96 -9.57
N GLU A 313 18.65 7.25 -9.68
CA GLU A 313 19.93 7.78 -9.19
C GLU A 313 19.83 8.26 -7.73
N THR A 314 18.69 8.84 -7.36
CA THR A 314 18.48 9.50 -6.07
C THR A 314 17.60 8.71 -5.11
N GLY A 315 16.82 7.73 -5.61
CA GLY A 315 15.82 6.98 -4.84
C GLY A 315 14.60 7.81 -4.47
N VAL A 316 14.47 9.04 -5.00
CA VAL A 316 13.35 9.94 -4.68
C VAL A 316 12.15 9.58 -5.53
N ALA A 317 11.04 9.23 -4.88
CA ALA A 317 9.75 9.06 -5.56
C ALA A 317 9.26 10.38 -6.16
N SER A 318 8.75 10.32 -7.39
CA SER A 318 8.04 11.45 -7.99
C SER A 318 6.87 11.84 -7.09
N ARG A 319 6.75 13.14 -6.82
CA ARG A 319 5.62 13.72 -6.09
C ARG A 319 4.56 14.29 -7.03
N ASP A 320 4.88 14.37 -8.31
CA ASP A 320 4.02 14.98 -9.31
C ASP A 320 3.35 13.89 -10.16
N THR A 321 2.06 14.07 -10.41
CA THR A 321 1.29 13.35 -11.43
C THR A 321 1.16 14.25 -12.66
N GLN A 322 1.58 13.73 -13.82
CA GLN A 322 1.58 14.46 -15.08
C GLN A 322 0.29 14.16 -15.87
N PRO A 323 -0.54 15.19 -16.18
CA PRO A 323 -1.76 14.98 -16.95
C PRO A 323 -1.48 14.45 -18.37
N LEU A 324 -2.36 13.54 -18.82
CA LEU A 324 -2.39 13.09 -20.21
C LEU A 324 -2.88 14.21 -21.14
N LYS A 325 -2.43 14.19 -22.40
CA LYS A 325 -2.76 15.20 -23.41
C LYS A 325 -3.43 14.58 -24.61
N ASP A 326 -4.32 15.34 -25.24
CA ASP A 326 -4.90 14.96 -26.53
C ASP A 326 -3.81 14.57 -27.54
N GLY A 327 -3.93 13.37 -28.09
CA GLY A 327 -2.97 12.79 -29.03
C GLY A 327 -1.86 11.95 -28.40
N ASP A 328 -1.74 11.90 -27.07
CA ASP A 328 -0.95 10.86 -26.40
C ASP A 328 -1.53 9.48 -26.75
N VAL A 329 -0.67 8.47 -26.82
CA VAL A 329 -1.06 7.08 -27.04
C VAL A 329 -0.70 6.28 -25.81
N ILE A 330 -1.68 5.63 -25.19
CA ILE A 330 -1.47 4.76 -24.04
C ILE A 330 -1.87 3.32 -24.37
N ALA A 331 -1.26 2.35 -23.70
CA ALA A 331 -1.72 0.96 -23.72
C ALA A 331 -1.61 0.35 -22.32
N PRO A 332 -2.66 -0.29 -21.79
CA PRO A 332 -2.58 -1.07 -20.55
C PRO A 332 -1.44 -2.08 -20.63
N ALA A 333 -0.69 -2.22 -19.55
CA ALA A 333 0.37 -3.22 -19.44
C ALA A 333 0.01 -4.20 -18.34
N TYR A 334 0.28 -5.48 -18.55
CA TYR A 334 -0.06 -6.53 -17.60
C TYR A 334 1.16 -7.41 -17.36
N PHE A 335 1.46 -7.62 -16.09
CA PHE A 335 2.60 -8.42 -15.69
C PHE A 335 2.32 -9.91 -15.91
N VAL A 336 3.24 -10.59 -16.60
CA VAL A 336 3.17 -12.03 -16.85
C VAL A 336 3.91 -12.80 -15.78
N PHE A 337 3.23 -13.76 -15.18
CA PHE A 337 3.82 -14.73 -14.27
C PHE A 337 4.33 -15.94 -15.03
N SER A 338 5.65 -16.02 -15.17
CA SER A 338 6.31 -17.21 -15.69
C SER A 338 7.59 -17.52 -14.92
N ASP A 339 7.88 -18.82 -14.73
CA ASP A 339 9.09 -19.30 -14.06
C ASP A 339 10.40 -18.86 -14.77
N GLU A 340 10.31 -18.38 -16.01
CA GLU A 340 11.47 -18.09 -16.86
C GLU A 340 11.73 -16.59 -17.08
N PHE A 341 10.72 -15.71 -17.01
CA PHE A 341 10.85 -14.26 -17.23
C PHE A 341 9.72 -13.43 -16.57
N ASN A 342 10.11 -12.27 -16.05
CA ASN A 342 9.21 -11.16 -15.72
C ASN A 342 9.08 -10.26 -16.97
N ASP A 343 7.95 -10.32 -17.66
CA ASP A 343 7.69 -9.51 -18.86
C ASP A 343 6.27 -8.92 -18.80
N TYR A 344 6.02 -7.87 -19.60
CA TYR A 344 4.70 -7.27 -19.74
C TYR A 344 4.06 -7.70 -21.06
N ILE A 345 2.80 -8.09 -21.03
CA ILE A 345 1.94 -8.02 -22.21
C ILE A 345 1.25 -6.67 -22.25
N TYR A 346 0.98 -6.18 -23.44
CA TYR A 346 0.36 -4.88 -23.64
C TYR A 346 -1.00 -5.06 -24.33
N GLY A 347 -1.97 -4.28 -23.88
CA GLY A 347 -3.25 -4.13 -24.55
C GLY A 347 -3.14 -3.35 -25.86
N ASP A 348 -4.30 -3.09 -26.46
CA ASP A 348 -4.42 -2.26 -27.66
C ASP A 348 -4.18 -0.77 -27.34
N ASP A 349 -3.58 -0.07 -28.32
CA ASP A 349 -3.33 1.37 -28.26
C ASP A 349 -4.64 2.17 -28.14
N ILE A 350 -4.68 3.06 -27.15
CA ILE A 350 -5.74 4.04 -26.91
C ILE A 350 -5.15 5.43 -27.16
N THR A 351 -5.68 6.12 -28.18
CA THR A 351 -5.32 7.54 -28.40
C THR A 351 -6.16 8.43 -27.49
N VAL A 352 -5.50 9.19 -26.62
CA VAL A 352 -6.14 10.13 -25.69
C VAL A 352 -6.85 11.22 -26.47
N SER A 353 -8.13 11.43 -26.15
CA SER A 353 -8.97 12.46 -26.74
C SER A 353 -9.99 12.92 -25.72
N GLY A 354 -9.77 14.08 -25.11
CA GLY A 354 -10.58 14.57 -23.99
C GLY A 354 -10.36 13.75 -22.73
N GLU A 355 -11.38 13.72 -21.86
CA GLU A 355 -11.35 12.94 -20.63
C GLU A 355 -11.56 11.45 -20.94
N LEU A 356 -10.58 10.64 -20.56
CA LEU A 356 -10.70 9.18 -20.60
C LEU A 356 -11.71 8.72 -19.55
N GLN A 357 -12.58 7.79 -19.93
CA GLN A 357 -13.57 7.19 -19.05
C GLN A 357 -13.06 5.83 -18.60
N ILE A 358 -13.13 5.60 -17.29
CA ILE A 358 -12.91 4.29 -16.66
C ILE A 358 -14.24 3.89 -16.06
N GLU A 359 -14.64 2.65 -16.31
CA GLU A 359 -15.90 2.08 -15.82
C GLU A 359 -15.61 0.69 -15.27
N TYR A 360 -16.45 0.24 -14.34
CA TYR A 360 -16.52 -1.18 -14.02
C TYR A 360 -17.21 -1.90 -15.18
N ASP A 361 -16.42 -2.55 -16.03
CA ASP A 361 -16.92 -3.35 -17.15
C ASP A 361 -16.87 -4.84 -16.81
N ALA A 362 -17.73 -5.63 -17.45
CA ALA A 362 -17.61 -7.08 -17.41
C ALA A 362 -16.26 -7.50 -17.99
N LEU A 363 -15.58 -8.40 -17.28
CA LEU A 363 -14.32 -8.98 -17.74
C LEU A 363 -14.47 -9.66 -19.11
N PRO A 364 -13.43 -9.66 -19.96
CA PRO A 364 -13.47 -10.32 -21.27
C PRO A 364 -13.54 -11.86 -21.14
N ASP A 365 -13.93 -12.52 -22.24
CA ASP A 365 -13.97 -13.99 -22.35
C ASP A 365 -12.59 -14.61 -22.07
N ALA A 366 -12.46 -15.26 -20.92
CA ALA A 366 -11.25 -15.94 -20.46
C ALA A 366 -11.53 -16.77 -19.20
N ASP A 367 -10.53 -17.58 -18.82
CA ASP A 367 -10.45 -18.20 -17.50
C ASP A 367 -9.66 -17.30 -16.55
N TYR A 368 -10.15 -17.14 -15.34
CA TYR A 368 -9.58 -16.28 -14.31
C TYR A 368 -9.34 -17.07 -13.04
N SER A 369 -8.37 -16.61 -12.25
CA SER A 369 -8.11 -17.08 -10.90
C SER A 369 -8.32 -15.93 -9.93
N TYR A 370 -9.21 -16.15 -8.96
CA TYR A 370 -9.56 -15.19 -7.93
C TYR A 370 -9.09 -15.68 -6.57
N SER A 371 -8.49 -14.80 -5.78
CA SER A 371 -8.19 -15.05 -4.36
C SER A 371 -8.22 -13.73 -3.58
N MET A 372 -7.94 -13.80 -2.28
CA MET A 372 -7.55 -12.64 -1.47
C MET A 372 -6.06 -12.68 -1.14
N SER A 373 -5.42 -11.52 -1.16
CA SER A 373 -4.11 -11.29 -0.54
C SER A 373 -4.30 -10.77 0.88
N LEU A 374 -3.70 -11.45 1.86
CA LEU A 374 -3.75 -11.05 3.26
C LEU A 374 -2.41 -10.43 3.65
N TYR A 375 -2.41 -9.19 4.11
CA TYR A 375 -1.22 -8.48 4.52
C TYR A 375 -1.11 -8.46 6.04
N ASP A 376 0.06 -8.79 6.57
CA ASP A 376 0.34 -8.69 8.00
C ASP A 376 0.87 -7.30 8.41
N ILE A 377 0.98 -7.08 9.71
CA ILE A 377 1.43 -5.81 10.29
C ILE A 377 2.93 -5.53 10.11
N TYR A 378 3.68 -6.47 9.51
CA TYR A 378 5.10 -6.34 9.19
C TYR A 378 5.33 -6.13 7.68
N GLY A 379 4.26 -6.14 6.88
CA GLY A 379 4.33 -5.99 5.43
C GLY A 379 4.61 -7.30 4.68
N ASN A 380 4.53 -8.47 5.34
CA ASN A 380 4.45 -9.74 4.63
C ASN A 380 3.03 -9.96 4.13
N TYR A 381 2.87 -10.86 3.16
CA TYR A 381 1.57 -11.21 2.63
C TYR A 381 1.41 -12.73 2.48
N TYR A 382 0.17 -13.15 2.23
CA TYR A 382 -0.22 -14.52 1.97
C TYR A 382 -1.35 -14.55 0.92
N TYR A 383 -1.23 -15.42 -0.09
CA TYR A 383 -2.30 -15.67 -1.04
C TYR A 383 -3.22 -16.77 -0.55
N THR A 384 -4.50 -16.46 -0.39
CA THR A 384 -5.52 -17.48 -0.07
C THR A 384 -5.73 -18.45 -1.23
N THR A 385 -6.28 -19.63 -0.91
CA THR A 385 -6.61 -20.66 -1.91
C THR A 385 -7.45 -20.05 -3.03
N SER A 386 -6.88 -19.96 -4.23
CA SER A 386 -7.59 -19.37 -5.35
C SER A 386 -8.71 -20.27 -5.89
N VAL A 387 -9.76 -19.66 -6.41
CA VAL A 387 -10.82 -20.31 -7.18
C VAL A 387 -10.76 -19.88 -8.64
N THR A 388 -10.99 -20.82 -9.54
CA THR A 388 -11.13 -20.54 -10.97
C THR A 388 -12.56 -20.12 -11.29
N PHE A 389 -12.72 -19.13 -12.15
CA PHE A 389 -14.00 -18.82 -12.79
C PHE A 389 -13.79 -18.51 -14.27
N THR A 390 -14.80 -18.79 -15.08
CA THR A 390 -14.80 -18.48 -16.51
C THR A 390 -15.82 -17.38 -16.77
N VAL A 391 -15.43 -16.40 -17.55
CA VAL A 391 -16.38 -15.48 -18.21
C VAL A 391 -16.51 -15.92 -19.66
N ASP A 392 -17.73 -16.14 -20.13
CA ASP A 392 -17.96 -16.59 -21.51
C ASP A 392 -18.08 -15.43 -22.51
N GLU A 393 -18.24 -15.76 -23.79
CA GLU A 393 -18.43 -14.78 -24.88
C GLU A 393 -19.65 -13.85 -24.71
N ASN A 394 -20.58 -14.18 -23.81
CA ASN A 394 -21.77 -13.38 -23.51
C ASN A 394 -21.62 -12.57 -22.21
N GLY A 395 -20.48 -12.67 -21.52
CA GLY A 395 -20.24 -12.08 -20.21
C GLY A 395 -20.91 -12.83 -19.06
N GLU A 396 -21.35 -14.07 -19.26
CA GLU A 396 -21.88 -14.91 -18.18
C GLU A 396 -20.73 -15.53 -17.37
N LEU A 397 -20.83 -15.44 -16.04
CA LEU A 397 -19.79 -15.89 -15.12
C LEU A 397 -20.10 -17.26 -14.51
N PHE A 398 -19.12 -18.15 -14.54
CA PHE A 398 -19.22 -19.53 -14.05
C PHE A 398 -18.10 -19.84 -13.06
N PHE A 399 -18.43 -19.96 -11.78
CA PHE A 399 -17.48 -20.39 -10.74
C PHE A 399 -17.35 -21.92 -10.69
N TYR A 400 -16.17 -22.39 -10.28
CA TYR A 400 -15.88 -23.80 -9.99
C TYR A 400 -15.70 -24.02 -8.47
N PRO A 401 -16.78 -24.02 -7.66
CA PRO A 401 -16.69 -24.00 -6.20
C PRO A 401 -16.14 -25.28 -5.58
N ASP A 402 -16.07 -26.38 -6.32
CA ASP A 402 -15.45 -27.64 -5.88
C ASP A 402 -13.93 -27.52 -5.65
N GLU A 403 -13.33 -26.36 -5.96
CA GLU A 403 -11.91 -26.05 -5.77
C GLU A 403 -11.56 -25.54 -4.36
N LEU A 404 -12.54 -25.18 -3.52
CA LEU A 404 -12.35 -24.63 -2.17
C LEU A 404 -12.60 -25.63 -1.03
#